data_AF-A0A916QF15-F1
#
_entry.id   AF-A0A916QF15-F1
#
_cell.length_a   1.000
_cell.length_b   1.000
_cell.length_c   1.000
_cell.angle_alpha   90.00
_cell.angle_beta   90.00
_cell.angle_gamma   90.00
#
_symmetry.space_group_name_H-M   'P 1'
#
loop_
_entity.id
_entity.type
_entity.pdbx_description
1 polymer ?
#
loop_
_entity_poly.entity_id
_entity_poly.type
_entity_poly.pdbx_seq_one_letter_code
_entity_poly.pdbx_strand_id
1 'polypeptide(L)'
;MSSQNLYDEQAKEAAEWLLENFWVLREDDPDRYRMIREREQALTLYFREKLGYRLIVHRYFAKLEKIPAVPETWMGIQEFTDPRDYALFCCLLAFIEMKSVDEQFLLSDLCEELKSLYPDELDWTHYEHRKSLVRVMRFAASLKLVLTVDGDIEQFRYAETSEVLYEVPIYSRYFMRTYPKDLFQYSTLEELLEAEHTDDSDEQTGMRRRHRVYRQLFLTPAMLRKSDDDVDFLYLRTYRNRIREDIEKHTNYQFELYRNTAMLTRMERGLRQDMYPDQRAISDISLQFAEQLRADVLSGRVTTGGAGPDHPQYV
;
A
#
# COMPACT_ATOMS: atom_id res chain seq x y z
N MET A 1 -8.68 36.25 15.17
CA MET A 1 -7.50 35.39 15.05
C MET A 1 -7.70 34.57 13.79
N SER A 2 -7.01 34.97 12.73
CA SER A 2 -7.11 34.41 11.38
C SER A 2 -6.81 32.91 11.39
N SER A 3 -7.78 32.11 10.94
CA SER A 3 -7.63 30.69 10.62
C SER A 3 -6.54 30.54 9.57
N GLN A 4 -5.29 30.41 10.00
CA GLN A 4 -4.18 30.00 9.15
C GLN A 4 -4.58 28.66 8.54
N ASN A 5 -4.49 28.58 7.21
CA ASN A 5 -4.71 27.37 6.46
C ASN A 5 -3.81 26.29 7.07
N LEU A 6 -4.37 25.33 7.81
CA LEU A 6 -3.58 24.35 8.57
C LEU A 6 -2.73 23.48 7.64
N TYR A 7 -3.07 23.47 6.34
CA TYR A 7 -2.47 22.67 5.30
C TYR A 7 -1.77 23.57 4.27
N ASP A 8 -0.45 23.68 4.40
CA ASP A 8 0.42 24.46 3.51
C ASP A 8 1.03 23.59 2.40
N GLU A 9 1.85 24.18 1.52
CA GLU A 9 2.52 23.44 0.45
C GLU A 9 3.46 22.36 0.98
N GLN A 10 4.07 22.58 2.16
CA GLN A 10 4.91 21.56 2.81
C GLN A 10 4.07 20.40 3.37
N ALA A 11 2.83 20.65 3.79
CA ALA A 11 1.89 19.59 4.15
C ALA A 11 1.51 18.74 2.92
N LYS A 12 1.31 19.35 1.74
CA LYS A 12 1.09 18.59 0.50
C LYS A 12 2.27 17.68 0.19
N GLU A 13 3.48 18.21 0.26
CA GLU A 13 4.70 17.44 0.01
C GLU A 13 4.89 16.33 1.05
N ALA A 14 4.64 16.60 2.33
CA ALA A 14 4.70 15.59 3.39
C ALA A 14 3.66 14.48 3.19
N ALA A 15 2.45 14.83 2.73
CA ALA A 15 1.42 13.85 2.41
C ALA A 15 1.79 12.97 1.23
N GLU A 16 2.42 13.52 0.19
CA GLU A 16 2.98 12.73 -0.91
C GLU A 16 4.01 11.73 -0.38
N TRP A 17 4.96 12.16 0.45
CA TRP A 17 5.95 11.23 1.03
C TRP A 17 5.30 10.07 1.79
N LEU A 18 4.27 10.34 2.58
CA LEU A 18 3.52 9.31 3.31
C LEU A 18 2.72 8.38 2.39
N LEU A 19 2.21 8.88 1.27
CA LEU A 19 1.48 8.07 0.29
C LEU A 19 2.42 7.16 -0.51
N GLU A 20 3.59 7.65 -0.92
CA GLU A 20 4.54 6.88 -1.75
C GLU A 20 5.41 5.89 -0.95
N ASN A 21 5.59 6.09 0.36
CA ASN A 21 6.51 5.26 1.15
C ASN A 21 5.77 4.46 2.21
N PHE A 22 6.26 3.24 2.54
CA PHE A 22 5.72 2.48 3.66
C PHE A 22 5.90 3.23 4.99
N TRP A 23 7.12 3.73 5.22
CA TRP A 23 7.44 4.68 6.28
C TRP A 23 8.58 5.60 5.86
N VAL A 24 8.71 6.73 6.56
CA VAL A 24 9.85 7.65 6.44
C VAL A 24 10.68 7.53 7.71
N LEU A 25 11.87 6.94 7.59
CA LEU A 25 12.78 6.75 8.71
C LEU A 25 13.61 8.01 8.93
N ARG A 26 13.70 8.46 10.18
CA ARG A 26 14.45 9.67 10.56
C ARG A 26 15.94 9.54 10.27
N GLU A 27 16.47 8.33 10.38
CA GLU A 27 17.89 8.05 10.14
C GLU A 27 18.26 8.16 8.66
N ASP A 28 17.39 7.68 7.77
CA ASP A 28 17.62 7.75 6.32
C ASP A 28 17.31 9.14 5.76
N ASP A 29 16.27 9.78 6.28
CA ASP A 29 15.80 11.06 5.77
C ASP A 29 15.29 11.98 6.90
N PRO A 30 16.22 12.65 7.61
CA PRO A 30 15.88 13.49 8.75
C PRO A 30 15.05 14.71 8.34
N ASP A 31 15.26 15.24 7.14
CA ASP A 31 14.56 16.44 6.65
C ASP A 31 13.09 16.14 6.33
N ARG A 32 12.80 15.04 5.63
CA ARG A 32 11.42 14.62 5.36
C ARG A 32 10.69 14.20 6.62
N TYR A 33 11.37 13.45 7.50
CA TYR A 33 10.80 13.13 8.81
C TYR A 33 10.43 14.39 9.59
N ARG A 34 11.32 15.39 9.63
CA ARG A 34 11.06 16.67 10.30
C ARG A 34 9.88 17.40 9.66
N MET A 35 9.81 17.44 8.33
CA MET A 35 8.70 18.05 7.60
C MET A 35 7.36 17.42 8.00
N ILE A 36 7.26 16.09 8.01
CA ILE A 36 6.04 15.37 8.42
C ILE A 36 5.70 15.68 9.88
N ARG A 37 6.69 15.61 10.78
CA ARG A 37 6.50 15.86 12.21
C ARG A 37 5.98 17.26 12.51
N GLU A 38 6.52 18.28 11.84
CA GLU A 38 6.07 19.67 12.01
C GLU A 38 4.63 19.91 11.50
N ARG A 39 4.10 19.05 10.61
CA ARG A 39 2.73 19.11 10.06
C ARG A 39 1.81 17.99 10.55
N GLU A 40 2.22 17.26 11.60
CA GLU A 40 1.51 16.06 12.08
C GLU A 40 0.02 16.30 12.31
N GLN A 41 -0.36 17.42 12.94
CA GLN A 41 -1.76 17.73 13.24
C GLN A 41 -2.61 17.87 11.97
N ALA A 42 -2.11 18.60 10.97
CA ALA A 42 -2.82 18.83 9.71
C ALA A 42 -2.94 17.56 8.88
N LEU A 43 -1.86 16.79 8.79
CA LEU A 43 -1.82 15.52 8.08
C LEU A 43 -2.75 14.49 8.75
N THR A 44 -2.70 14.37 10.08
CA THR A 44 -3.57 13.45 10.84
C THR A 44 -5.04 13.78 10.64
N LEU A 45 -5.42 15.06 10.71
CA LEU A 45 -6.79 15.49 10.48
C LEU A 45 -7.26 15.13 9.06
N TYR A 46 -6.45 15.46 8.05
CA TYR A 46 -6.78 15.19 6.65
C TYR A 46 -6.90 13.69 6.37
N PHE A 47 -5.88 12.91 6.69
CA PHE A 47 -5.87 11.46 6.40
C PHE A 47 -6.95 10.70 7.17
N ARG A 48 -7.20 11.06 8.42
CA ARG A 48 -8.27 10.45 9.21
C ARG A 48 -9.65 10.81 8.67
N GLU A 49 -9.90 12.08 8.35
CA GLU A 49 -11.21 12.49 7.84
C GLU A 49 -11.47 11.94 6.43
N LYS A 50 -10.50 12.02 5.52
CA LYS A 50 -10.76 11.73 4.09
C LYS A 50 -10.58 10.26 3.75
N LEU A 51 -9.52 9.64 4.27
CA LEU A 51 -9.15 8.27 3.94
C LEU A 51 -9.40 7.30 5.09
N GLY A 52 -9.71 7.77 6.30
CA GLY A 52 -9.78 6.92 7.48
C GLY A 52 -8.43 6.25 7.77
N TYR A 53 -7.32 6.91 7.45
CA TYR A 53 -5.99 6.38 7.70
C TYR A 53 -5.42 6.92 9.01
N ARG A 54 -4.64 6.07 9.67
CA ARG A 54 -3.91 6.43 10.88
C ARG A 54 -2.49 6.85 10.51
N LEU A 55 -2.14 8.08 10.88
CA LEU A 55 -0.76 8.56 10.85
C LEU A 55 -0.11 8.29 12.21
N ILE A 56 1.05 7.64 12.19
CA ILE A 56 1.88 7.38 13.37
C ILE A 56 3.17 8.19 13.19
N VAL A 57 3.40 9.18 14.06
CA VAL A 57 4.67 9.92 14.13
C VAL A 57 5.41 9.50 15.39
N HIS A 58 6.38 8.60 15.22
CA HIS A 58 7.24 8.14 16.29
C HIS A 58 8.56 8.94 16.30
N ARG A 59 9.37 8.84 17.36
CA ARG A 59 10.66 9.58 17.44
C ARG A 59 11.70 9.18 16.38
N TYR A 60 11.51 8.01 15.76
CA TYR A 60 12.43 7.42 14.78
C TYR A 60 11.85 7.33 13.36
N PHE A 61 10.54 7.43 13.18
CA PHE A 61 9.92 7.29 11.87
C PHE A 61 8.52 7.93 11.83
N ALA A 62 8.01 8.14 10.62
CA ALA A 62 6.60 8.42 10.38
C ALA A 62 6.00 7.35 9.44
N LYS A 63 4.81 6.83 9.77
CA LYS A 63 4.12 5.77 9.02
C LYS A 63 2.66 6.15 8.83
N LEU A 64 2.17 6.07 7.58
CA LEU A 64 0.75 6.18 7.27
C LEU A 64 0.19 4.79 6.99
N GLU A 65 -0.76 4.34 7.79
CA GLU A 65 -1.37 3.02 7.64
C GLU A 65 -2.40 3.03 6.51
N LYS A 66 -1.92 2.72 5.30
CA LYS A 66 -2.70 2.69 4.06
C LYS A 66 -3.40 1.34 3.91
N ILE A 67 -4.68 1.41 3.58
CA ILE A 67 -5.56 0.26 3.42
C ILE A 67 -6.34 0.45 2.13
N PRO A 68 -6.25 -0.49 1.17
CA PRO A 68 -7.05 -0.41 -0.04
C PRO A 68 -8.54 -0.57 0.27
N ALA A 69 -9.37 0.07 -0.54
CA ALA A 69 -10.82 -0.13 -0.50
C ALA A 69 -11.21 -1.51 -1.07
N VAL A 70 -10.48 -1.94 -2.10
CA VAL A 70 -10.57 -3.26 -2.71
C VAL A 70 -9.12 -3.67 -2.97
N PRO A 71 -8.62 -4.73 -2.33
CA PRO A 71 -7.28 -5.23 -2.60
C PRO A 71 -7.18 -5.74 -4.04
N GLU A 72 -6.08 -5.42 -4.72
CA GLU A 72 -5.76 -5.91 -6.06
C GLU A 72 -4.46 -6.71 -6.02
N THR A 73 -4.25 -7.63 -6.97
CA THR A 73 -3.09 -8.54 -7.01
C THR A 73 -1.74 -7.80 -7.04
N TRP A 74 -1.69 -6.64 -7.70
CA TRP A 74 -0.50 -5.79 -7.81
C TRP A 74 -0.23 -4.93 -6.56
N MET A 75 -1.13 -4.92 -5.56
CA MET A 75 -0.93 -4.20 -4.30
C MET A 75 -0.15 -5.00 -3.25
N GLY A 76 0.10 -6.29 -3.50
CA GLY A 76 0.93 -7.14 -2.63
C GLY A 76 2.42 -6.88 -2.80
N ILE A 77 3.23 -7.61 -2.03
CA ILE A 77 4.69 -7.65 -2.16
C ILE A 77 5.04 -8.28 -3.51
N GLN A 78 5.56 -7.49 -4.44
CA GLN A 78 5.81 -7.92 -5.83
C GLN A 78 6.97 -8.91 -5.94
N GLU A 79 7.90 -8.90 -4.98
CA GLU A 79 9.00 -9.86 -4.89
C GLU A 79 8.53 -11.25 -4.46
N PHE A 80 7.35 -11.38 -3.84
CA PHE A 80 6.84 -12.67 -3.38
C PHE A 80 6.13 -13.39 -4.52
N THR A 81 6.66 -14.54 -4.90
CA THR A 81 6.23 -15.28 -6.09
C THR A 81 5.54 -16.61 -5.74
N ASP A 82 5.58 -17.02 -4.48
CA ASP A 82 5.03 -18.29 -3.98
C ASP A 82 4.28 -18.03 -2.66
N PRO A 83 3.11 -18.67 -2.40
CA PRO A 83 2.41 -18.57 -1.12
C PRO A 83 3.30 -18.83 0.11
N ARG A 84 4.32 -19.69 -0.02
CA ARG A 84 5.34 -19.95 1.01
C ARG A 84 6.05 -18.67 1.44
N ASP A 85 6.25 -17.72 0.55
CA ASP A 85 6.94 -16.46 0.86
C ASP A 85 6.14 -15.66 1.90
N TYR A 86 4.81 -15.56 1.72
CA TYR A 86 3.94 -14.91 2.69
C TYR A 86 3.87 -15.69 4.01
N ALA A 87 3.75 -17.01 3.95
CA ALA A 87 3.71 -17.83 5.16
C ALA A 87 5.02 -17.72 5.98
N LEU A 88 6.19 -17.84 5.33
CA LEU A 88 7.49 -17.63 5.96
C LEU A 88 7.66 -16.21 6.48
N PHE A 89 7.16 -15.20 5.76
CA PHE A 89 7.19 -13.83 6.24
C PHE A 89 6.36 -13.63 7.51
N CYS A 90 5.16 -14.22 7.60
CA CYS A 90 4.36 -14.23 8.82
C CYS A 90 5.10 -14.92 9.98
N CYS A 91 5.74 -16.07 9.72
CA CYS A 91 6.56 -16.76 10.72
C CYS A 91 7.77 -15.92 11.16
N LEU A 92 8.44 -15.22 10.23
CA LEU A 92 9.52 -14.28 10.53
C LEU A 92 9.05 -13.14 11.44
N LEU A 93 7.89 -12.55 11.15
CA LEU A 93 7.31 -11.50 12.00
C LEU A 93 7.02 -12.03 13.41
N ALA A 94 6.47 -13.24 13.53
CA ALA A 94 6.25 -13.90 14.82
C ALA A 94 7.57 -14.14 15.57
N PHE A 95 8.61 -14.63 14.88
CA PHE A 95 9.94 -14.85 15.45
C PHE A 95 10.56 -13.55 15.97
N ILE A 96 10.57 -12.50 15.16
CA ILE A 96 11.13 -11.19 15.55
C ILE A 96 10.37 -10.60 16.74
N GLU A 97 9.07 -10.87 16.84
CA GLU A 97 8.28 -10.39 17.97
C GLU A 97 8.74 -10.98 19.31
N MET A 98 9.24 -12.22 19.32
CA MET A 98 9.80 -12.89 20.51
C MET A 98 11.18 -12.38 20.92
N LYS A 99 11.87 -11.67 20.04
CA LYS A 99 13.22 -11.12 20.28
C LYS A 99 13.13 -9.76 21.00
N SER A 100 14.23 -9.28 21.57
CA SER A 100 14.33 -7.90 22.04
C SER A 100 14.78 -6.95 20.93
N VAL A 101 14.53 -5.65 21.09
CA VAL A 101 15.11 -4.63 20.20
C VAL A 101 16.64 -4.64 20.39
N ASP A 102 17.36 -4.48 19.29
CA ASP A 102 18.82 -4.57 19.17
C ASP A 102 19.40 -5.97 19.48
N GLU A 103 18.54 -7.00 19.64
CA GLU A 103 18.99 -8.38 19.78
C GLU A 103 19.49 -8.91 18.43
N GLN A 104 20.62 -9.60 18.47
CA GLN A 104 21.20 -10.26 17.30
C GLN A 104 20.82 -11.74 17.25
N PHE A 105 20.66 -12.27 16.05
CA PHE A 105 20.37 -13.68 15.81
C PHE A 105 21.04 -14.17 14.52
N LEU A 106 21.35 -15.47 14.48
CA LEU A 106 21.90 -16.11 13.30
C LEU A 106 20.79 -16.62 12.38
N LEU A 107 21.09 -16.74 11.08
CA LEU A 107 20.16 -17.31 10.10
C LEU A 107 19.78 -18.76 10.46
N SER A 108 20.72 -19.55 10.97
CA SER A 108 20.47 -20.91 11.45
C SER A 108 19.46 -20.95 12.61
N ASP A 109 19.54 -20.02 13.56
CA ASP A 109 18.58 -19.91 14.67
C ASP A 109 17.16 -19.66 14.14
N LEU A 110 17.05 -18.74 13.17
CA LEU A 110 15.79 -18.46 12.49
C LEU A 110 15.29 -19.71 11.75
N CYS A 111 16.16 -20.39 11.00
CA CYS A 111 15.81 -21.59 10.24
C CYS A 111 15.24 -22.71 11.12
N GLU A 112 15.77 -22.90 12.33
CA GLU A 112 15.24 -23.89 13.28
C GLU A 112 13.87 -23.46 13.83
N GLU A 113 13.70 -22.19 14.21
CA GLU A 113 12.39 -21.72 14.72
C GLU A 113 11.32 -21.69 13.62
N LEU A 114 11.68 -21.39 12.38
CA LEU A 114 10.72 -21.43 11.27
C LEU A 114 10.16 -22.84 11.04
N LYS A 115 10.91 -23.92 11.33
CA LYS A 115 10.38 -25.29 11.26
C LYS A 115 9.28 -25.55 12.28
N SER A 116 9.28 -24.86 13.43
CA SER A 116 8.25 -25.02 14.47
C SER A 116 7.01 -24.16 14.16
N LEU A 117 7.21 -22.96 13.59
CA LEU A 117 6.17 -21.97 13.32
C LEU A 117 5.44 -22.19 12.00
N TYR A 118 6.11 -22.79 11.01
CA TYR A 118 5.54 -23.00 9.68
C TYR A 118 4.44 -24.08 9.74
N PRO A 119 3.27 -23.85 9.11
CA PRO A 119 2.12 -24.74 9.27
C PRO A 119 2.31 -26.13 8.60
N ASP A 120 3.14 -26.20 7.57
CA ASP A 120 3.44 -27.44 6.83
C ASP A 120 4.90 -27.87 7.05
N GLU A 121 5.40 -28.82 6.25
CA GLU A 121 6.78 -29.28 6.32
C GLU A 121 7.75 -28.30 5.64
N LEU A 122 8.75 -27.84 6.39
CA LEU A 122 9.81 -26.95 5.91
C LEU A 122 11.16 -27.67 5.93
N ASP A 123 11.68 -27.97 4.75
CA ASP A 123 12.96 -28.63 4.59
C ASP A 123 13.99 -27.71 3.91
N TRP A 124 15.05 -27.36 4.63
CA TRP A 124 16.12 -26.48 4.12
C TRP A 124 17.07 -27.16 3.15
N THR A 125 17.03 -28.49 2.98
CA THR A 125 17.78 -29.17 1.92
C THR A 125 17.18 -28.89 0.52
N HIS A 126 15.90 -28.49 0.47
CA HIS A 126 15.22 -28.13 -0.77
C HIS A 126 15.55 -26.70 -1.23
N TYR A 127 16.05 -26.59 -2.46
CA TYR A 127 16.43 -25.30 -3.07
C TYR A 127 15.29 -24.28 -3.11
N GLU A 128 14.05 -24.69 -3.43
CA GLU A 128 12.92 -23.76 -3.52
C GLU A 128 12.52 -23.18 -2.15
N HIS A 129 12.67 -23.95 -1.06
CA HIS A 129 12.42 -23.45 0.30
C HIS A 129 13.46 -22.39 0.70
N ARG A 130 14.75 -22.67 0.44
CA ARG A 130 15.83 -21.69 0.66
C ARG A 130 15.60 -20.44 -0.17
N LYS A 131 15.23 -20.58 -1.44
CA LYS A 131 14.94 -19.45 -2.33
C LYS A 131 13.77 -18.60 -1.82
N SER A 132 12.71 -19.20 -1.28
CA SER A 132 11.63 -18.47 -0.60
C SER A 132 12.15 -17.69 0.60
N LEU A 133 12.93 -18.30 1.49
CA LEU A 133 13.50 -17.60 2.65
C LEU A 133 14.41 -16.43 2.23
N VAL A 134 15.23 -16.61 1.19
CA VAL A 134 16.07 -15.52 0.64
C VAL A 134 15.22 -14.33 0.20
N ARG A 135 14.10 -14.56 -0.51
CA ARG A 135 13.18 -13.47 -0.91
C ARG A 135 12.58 -12.77 0.30
N VAL A 136 12.13 -13.54 1.30
CA VAL A 136 11.55 -13.02 2.55
C VAL A 136 12.55 -12.16 3.32
N MET A 137 13.76 -12.66 3.52
CA MET A 137 14.82 -11.94 4.26
C MET A 137 15.29 -10.69 3.52
N ARG A 138 15.38 -10.75 2.18
CA ARG A 138 15.68 -9.55 1.37
C ARG A 138 14.61 -8.49 1.50
N PHE A 139 13.34 -8.89 1.42
CA PHE A 139 12.23 -7.96 1.61
C PHE A 139 12.25 -7.36 3.02
N ALA A 140 12.40 -8.19 4.05
CA ALA A 140 12.48 -7.75 5.44
C ALA A 140 13.66 -6.78 5.68
N ALA A 141 14.83 -7.06 5.11
CA ALA A 141 15.99 -6.16 5.19
C ALA A 141 15.76 -4.85 4.43
N SER A 142 15.14 -4.90 3.23
CA SER A 142 14.83 -3.71 2.43
C SER A 142 13.89 -2.74 3.16
N LEU A 143 12.96 -3.29 3.95
CA LEU A 143 12.08 -2.52 4.81
C LEU A 143 12.70 -2.20 6.18
N LYS A 144 13.91 -2.66 6.50
CA LYS A 144 14.52 -2.54 7.85
C LYS A 144 13.67 -3.15 8.97
N LEU A 145 13.08 -4.32 8.71
CA LEU A 145 12.50 -5.18 9.74
C LEU A 145 13.58 -6.02 10.45
N VAL A 146 14.70 -6.23 9.76
CA VAL A 146 15.95 -6.81 10.26
C VAL A 146 17.10 -6.01 9.64
N LEU A 147 18.22 -5.91 10.34
CA LEU A 147 19.45 -5.28 9.83
C LEU A 147 20.50 -6.36 9.63
N THR A 148 21.14 -6.41 8.46
CA THR A 148 22.26 -7.32 8.21
C THR A 148 23.53 -6.74 8.82
N VAL A 149 24.10 -7.45 9.80
CA VAL A 149 25.34 -7.07 10.47
C VAL A 149 26.55 -7.67 9.76
N ASP A 150 26.47 -8.96 9.40
CA ASP A 150 27.52 -9.68 8.67
C ASP A 150 26.95 -10.84 7.83
N GLY A 151 27.59 -11.15 6.71
CA GLY A 151 27.20 -12.21 5.77
C GLY A 151 26.32 -11.75 4.59
N ASP A 152 26.06 -12.68 3.68
CA ASP A 152 25.26 -12.45 2.47
C ASP A 152 24.19 -13.55 2.31
N ILE A 153 22.92 -13.14 2.37
CA ILE A 153 21.78 -14.05 2.28
C ILE A 153 21.68 -14.76 0.92
N GLU A 154 22.26 -14.22 -0.14
CA GLU A 154 22.23 -14.88 -1.46
C GLU A 154 22.96 -16.23 -1.47
N GLN A 155 23.97 -16.38 -0.61
CA GLN A 155 24.74 -17.63 -0.50
C GLN A 155 23.89 -18.77 0.07
N PHE A 156 22.91 -18.47 0.92
CA PHE A 156 22.00 -19.46 1.52
C PHE A 156 21.20 -20.22 0.46
N ARG A 157 20.96 -19.62 -0.70
CA ARG A 157 20.30 -20.30 -1.83
C ARG A 157 21.04 -21.58 -2.23
N TYR A 158 22.37 -21.54 -2.23
CA TYR A 158 23.23 -22.61 -2.72
C TYR A 158 23.69 -23.55 -1.62
N ALA A 159 23.86 -23.06 -0.39
CA ALA A 159 24.32 -23.85 0.74
C ALA A 159 23.56 -23.48 2.02
N GLU A 160 22.91 -24.46 2.65
CA GLU A 160 22.20 -24.27 3.92
C GLU A 160 23.14 -23.92 5.10
N THR A 161 24.44 -24.21 4.96
CA THR A 161 25.47 -23.87 5.94
C THR A 161 25.90 -22.40 5.87
N SER A 162 25.33 -21.62 4.94
CA SER A 162 25.62 -20.19 4.85
C SER A 162 24.99 -19.48 6.04
N GLU A 163 25.83 -18.74 6.78
CA GLU A 163 25.40 -18.02 7.97
C GLU A 163 25.32 -16.52 7.68
N VAL A 164 24.34 -15.85 8.28
CA VAL A 164 24.20 -14.39 8.25
C VAL A 164 23.80 -13.95 9.65
N LEU A 165 24.44 -12.88 10.14
CA LEU A 165 24.13 -12.25 11.41
C LEU A 165 23.17 -11.09 11.18
N TYR A 166 22.02 -11.14 11.85
CA TYR A 166 21.02 -10.08 11.81
C TYR A 166 20.85 -9.42 13.17
N GLU A 167 20.32 -8.21 13.16
CA GLU A 167 19.90 -7.47 14.34
C GLU A 167 18.44 -7.01 14.19
N VAL A 168 17.68 -7.00 15.29
CA VAL A 168 16.27 -6.58 15.30
C VAL A 168 16.17 -5.07 15.57
N PRO A 169 15.85 -4.24 14.56
CA PRO A 169 15.64 -2.81 14.76
C PRO A 169 14.30 -2.55 15.46
N ILE A 170 14.17 -1.37 16.06
CA ILE A 170 12.91 -0.93 16.69
C ILE A 170 11.74 -0.82 15.69
N TYR A 171 12.02 -0.63 14.41
CA TYR A 171 11.00 -0.43 13.37
C TYR A 171 10.11 -1.67 13.19
N SER A 172 10.65 -2.87 13.42
CA SER A 172 9.93 -4.15 13.27
C SER A 172 8.62 -4.20 14.06
N ARG A 173 8.59 -3.57 15.24
CA ARG A 173 7.41 -3.47 16.15
C ARG A 173 6.25 -2.69 15.57
N TYR A 174 6.48 -1.96 14.49
CA TYR A 174 5.50 -1.08 13.87
C TYR A 174 5.18 -1.50 12.44
N PHE A 175 5.65 -2.65 11.97
CA PHE A 175 5.28 -3.15 10.65
C PHE A 175 3.81 -3.52 10.60
N MET A 176 3.38 -4.43 11.49
CA MET A 176 1.99 -4.84 11.62
C MET A 176 1.13 -3.67 12.10
N ARG A 177 -0.07 -3.55 11.53
CA ARG A 177 -1.07 -2.56 11.92
C ARG A 177 -1.81 -3.04 13.16
N THR A 178 -2.44 -2.13 13.88
CA THR A 178 -3.39 -2.53 14.92
C THR A 178 -4.70 -2.99 14.27
N TYR A 179 -5.13 -4.21 14.55
CA TYR A 179 -6.43 -4.72 14.11
C TYR A 179 -7.52 -4.38 15.13
N PRO A 180 -8.78 -4.16 14.68
CA PRO A 180 -9.90 -3.87 15.59
C PRO A 180 -10.20 -5.02 16.57
N LYS A 181 -9.95 -6.27 16.13
CA LYS A 181 -10.10 -7.48 16.92
C LYS A 181 -8.84 -8.32 16.81
N ASP A 182 -8.71 -9.28 17.71
CA ASP A 182 -7.64 -10.29 17.64
C ASP A 182 -7.74 -11.09 16.33
N LEU A 183 -6.61 -11.39 15.71
CA LEU A 183 -6.54 -12.10 14.42
C LEU A 183 -7.21 -13.48 14.49
N PHE A 184 -7.18 -14.14 15.65
CA PHE A 184 -7.84 -15.43 15.88
C PHE A 184 -9.37 -15.38 15.84
N GLN A 185 -9.97 -14.18 15.82
CA GLN A 185 -11.43 -14.01 15.77
C GLN A 185 -11.96 -13.94 14.33
N TYR A 186 -11.08 -13.88 13.33
CA TYR A 186 -11.47 -13.88 11.92
C TYR A 186 -11.40 -15.30 11.36
N SER A 187 -12.49 -15.74 10.73
CA SER A 187 -12.57 -17.08 10.10
C SER A 187 -12.37 -17.01 8.59
N THR A 188 -12.62 -15.85 7.98
CA THR A 188 -12.48 -15.65 6.53
C THR A 188 -11.75 -14.34 6.21
N LEU A 189 -11.27 -14.24 4.97
CA LEU A 189 -10.65 -13.02 4.46
C LEU A 189 -11.67 -11.88 4.40
N GLU A 190 -12.91 -12.19 4.04
CA GLU A 190 -14.00 -11.21 3.96
C GLU A 190 -14.27 -10.57 5.32
N GLU A 191 -14.31 -11.36 6.41
CA GLU A 191 -14.50 -10.84 7.77
C GLU A 191 -13.36 -9.92 8.20
N LEU A 192 -12.11 -10.25 7.84
CA LEU A 192 -10.95 -9.40 8.10
C LEU A 192 -11.07 -8.06 7.37
N LEU A 193 -11.46 -8.09 6.09
CA LEU A 193 -11.64 -6.89 5.27
C LEU A 193 -12.81 -6.03 5.76
N GLU A 194 -13.92 -6.65 6.15
CA GLU A 194 -15.08 -5.94 6.69
C GLU A 194 -14.78 -5.25 8.03
N ALA A 195 -13.96 -5.87 8.90
CA ALA A 195 -13.57 -5.26 10.16
C ALA A 195 -12.77 -3.97 9.98
N GLU A 196 -11.95 -3.86 8.94
CA GLU A 196 -11.22 -2.64 8.55
C GLU A 196 -12.15 -1.49 8.09
N HIS A 197 -13.43 -1.82 7.84
CA HIS A 197 -14.48 -0.87 7.47
C HIS A 197 -15.47 -0.58 8.60
N THR A 198 -15.29 -1.22 9.77
CA THR A 198 -16.23 -1.22 10.90
C THR A 198 -15.61 -0.49 12.09
N ASP A 199 -15.34 0.81 11.94
CA ASP A 199 -15.41 1.69 13.11
C ASP A 199 -16.90 1.87 13.41
N ASP A 200 -17.38 1.36 14.55
CA ASP A 200 -18.80 1.22 14.94
C ASP A 200 -19.63 2.54 14.89
N SER A 201 -19.00 3.69 14.66
CA SER A 201 -19.65 5.00 14.52
C SER A 201 -20.05 5.41 13.09
N ASP A 202 -19.52 4.73 12.06
CA ASP A 202 -19.39 5.31 10.71
C ASP A 202 -20.49 4.91 9.71
N GLU A 203 -21.30 3.89 10.02
CA GLU A 203 -22.38 3.45 9.12
C GLU A 203 -23.49 4.50 8.97
N GLN A 204 -23.77 5.27 10.02
CA GLN A 204 -24.83 6.30 10.00
C GLN A 204 -24.39 7.66 9.42
N THR A 205 -23.09 7.95 9.35
CA THR A 205 -22.56 9.29 9.04
C THR A 205 -22.06 9.46 7.60
N GLY A 206 -22.13 8.42 6.76
CA GLY A 206 -21.62 8.46 5.38
C GLY A 206 -20.10 8.56 5.26
N MET A 207 -19.36 8.50 6.38
CA MET A 207 -17.90 8.53 6.43
C MET A 207 -17.29 7.30 5.76
N ARG A 208 -17.88 6.11 5.98
CA ARG A 208 -17.44 4.87 5.34
C ARG A 208 -17.39 4.97 3.81
N ARG A 209 -18.42 5.57 3.20
CA ARG A 209 -18.46 5.76 1.74
C ARG A 209 -17.37 6.73 1.29
N ARG A 210 -17.20 7.84 2.01
CA ARG A 210 -16.14 8.82 1.72
C ARG A 210 -14.76 8.15 1.77
N HIS A 211 -14.45 7.43 2.84
CA HIS A 211 -13.17 6.73 2.98
C HIS A 211 -12.96 5.76 1.82
N ARG A 212 -13.95 4.94 1.49
CA ARG A 212 -13.87 3.99 0.37
C ARG A 212 -13.58 4.69 -0.97
N VAL A 213 -14.31 5.76 -1.29
CA VAL A 213 -14.12 6.52 -2.54
C VAL A 213 -12.74 7.18 -2.59
N TYR A 214 -12.31 7.84 -1.51
CA TYR A 214 -10.98 8.46 -1.50
C TYR A 214 -9.87 7.40 -1.56
N ARG A 215 -9.98 6.30 -0.83
CA ARG A 215 -9.02 5.17 -0.92
C ARG A 215 -8.92 4.64 -2.35
N GLN A 216 -10.04 4.47 -3.07
CA GLN A 216 -10.01 4.08 -4.48
C GLN A 216 -9.31 5.13 -5.35
N LEU A 217 -9.64 6.41 -5.20
CA LEU A 217 -8.99 7.47 -5.99
C LEU A 217 -7.48 7.57 -5.75
N PHE A 218 -7.03 7.40 -4.51
CA PHE A 218 -5.62 7.56 -4.14
C PHE A 218 -4.77 6.31 -4.35
N LEU A 219 -5.37 5.12 -4.23
CA LEU A 219 -4.63 3.86 -4.33
C LEU A 219 -4.83 3.12 -5.64
N THR A 220 -5.66 3.62 -6.56
CA THR A 220 -5.83 3.01 -7.89
C THR A 220 -5.64 4.04 -9.00
N PRO A 221 -5.14 3.64 -10.19
CA PRO A 221 -4.94 4.59 -11.30
C PRO A 221 -6.24 5.26 -11.77
N ALA A 222 -7.35 4.53 -11.73
CA ALA A 222 -8.66 5.03 -12.10
C ALA A 222 -9.77 4.24 -11.42
N MET A 223 -10.81 4.95 -10.98
CA MET A 223 -12.06 4.37 -10.50
C MET A 223 -13.05 4.28 -11.66
N LEU A 224 -13.39 3.04 -12.06
CA LEU A 224 -14.36 2.76 -13.12
C LEU A 224 -15.78 2.61 -12.55
N ARG A 225 -16.78 3.10 -13.27
CA ARG A 225 -18.18 2.90 -12.96
C ARG A 225 -18.54 1.43 -13.22
N LYS A 226 -19.00 0.72 -12.20
CA LYS A 226 -19.29 -0.72 -12.29
C LYS A 226 -20.67 -1.01 -12.89
N SER A 227 -21.68 -0.21 -12.55
CA SER A 227 -23.06 -0.42 -12.99
C SER A 227 -23.84 0.89 -13.00
N ASP A 228 -25.10 0.84 -13.45
CA ASP A 228 -25.93 2.04 -13.44
C ASP A 228 -26.27 2.54 -12.02
N ASP A 229 -26.42 1.60 -11.08
CA ASP A 229 -26.72 1.81 -9.66
C ASP A 229 -25.47 1.89 -8.76
N ASP A 230 -24.31 2.16 -9.35
CA ASP A 230 -23.05 2.32 -8.60
C ASP A 230 -23.14 3.53 -7.65
N VAL A 231 -23.39 3.23 -6.38
CA VAL A 231 -23.59 4.23 -5.31
C VAL A 231 -22.34 5.07 -5.03
N ASP A 232 -21.15 4.52 -5.29
CA ASP A 232 -19.88 5.21 -5.07
C ASP A 232 -19.61 6.18 -6.23
N PHE A 233 -19.89 5.77 -7.46
CA PHE A 233 -19.81 6.67 -8.62
C PHE A 233 -20.90 7.76 -8.58
N LEU A 234 -22.10 7.44 -8.07
CA LEU A 234 -23.14 8.45 -7.83
C LEU A 234 -22.69 9.49 -6.79
N TYR A 235 -21.98 9.06 -5.75
CA TYR A 235 -21.37 9.97 -4.77
C TYR A 235 -20.37 10.92 -5.43
N LEU A 236 -19.47 10.41 -6.29
CA LEU A 236 -18.54 11.25 -7.07
C LEU A 236 -19.28 12.31 -7.90
N ARG A 237 -20.34 11.92 -8.63
CA ARG A 237 -21.13 12.86 -9.45
C ARG A 237 -21.82 13.93 -8.62
N THR A 238 -22.37 13.54 -7.47
CA THR A 238 -23.12 14.42 -6.58
C THR A 238 -22.20 15.43 -5.90
N TYR A 239 -21.04 14.99 -5.42
CA TYR A 239 -20.11 15.80 -4.62
C TYR A 239 -18.88 16.27 -5.41
N ARG A 240 -18.91 16.21 -6.75
CA ARG A 240 -17.76 16.46 -7.64
C ARG A 240 -16.95 17.72 -7.30
N ASN A 241 -17.64 18.84 -7.05
CA ASN A 241 -16.98 20.13 -6.84
C ASN A 241 -16.27 20.14 -5.49
N ARG A 242 -16.90 19.56 -4.46
CA ARG A 242 -16.33 19.47 -3.11
C ARG A 242 -15.13 18.52 -3.09
N ILE A 243 -15.22 17.39 -3.78
CA ILE A 243 -14.12 16.42 -3.88
C ILE A 243 -12.94 17.04 -4.64
N ARG A 244 -13.22 17.72 -5.77
CA ARG A 244 -12.19 18.45 -6.51
C ARG A 244 -11.48 19.48 -5.65
N GLU A 245 -12.26 20.37 -5.03
CA GLU A 245 -11.71 21.44 -4.19
C GLU A 245 -10.89 20.87 -3.02
N ASP A 246 -11.35 19.78 -2.42
CA ASP A 246 -10.63 19.12 -1.34
C ASP A 246 -9.30 18.52 -1.81
N ILE A 247 -9.30 17.72 -2.89
CA ILE A 247 -8.10 17.05 -3.40
C ILE A 247 -7.07 18.07 -3.89
N GLU A 248 -7.49 19.06 -4.69
CA GLU A 248 -6.58 20.07 -5.27
C GLU A 248 -6.04 21.05 -4.22
N LYS A 249 -6.73 21.21 -3.08
CA LYS A 249 -6.22 21.99 -1.94
C LYS A 249 -5.19 21.24 -1.09
N HIS A 250 -5.28 19.91 -1.00
CA HIS A 250 -4.45 19.11 -0.09
C HIS A 250 -3.39 18.27 -0.81
N THR A 251 -3.40 18.24 -2.14
CA THR A 251 -2.45 17.46 -2.93
C THR A 251 -2.09 18.19 -4.22
N ASN A 252 -1.10 17.68 -4.95
CA ASN A 252 -0.76 18.18 -6.29
C ASN A 252 -1.53 17.45 -7.40
N TYR A 253 -2.53 16.64 -7.04
CA TYR A 253 -3.40 15.97 -7.99
C TYR A 253 -4.55 16.88 -8.44
N GLN A 254 -5.00 16.66 -9.67
CA GLN A 254 -6.20 17.21 -10.24
C GLN A 254 -7.27 16.13 -10.34
N PHE A 255 -8.49 16.47 -9.97
CA PHE A 255 -9.59 15.52 -9.99
C PHE A 255 -10.38 15.60 -11.30
N GLU A 256 -10.29 14.53 -12.08
CA GLU A 256 -11.01 14.37 -13.34
C GLU A 256 -12.15 13.36 -13.21
N LEU A 257 -13.34 13.77 -13.65
CA LEU A 257 -14.54 12.95 -13.64
C LEU A 257 -15.17 12.93 -15.03
N TYR A 258 -15.24 11.74 -15.61
CA TYR A 258 -15.84 11.43 -16.90
C TYR A 258 -17.15 10.65 -16.72
N ARG A 259 -17.75 10.22 -17.85
CA ARG A 259 -19.03 9.48 -17.83
C ARG A 259 -18.95 8.21 -16.97
N ASN A 260 -17.90 7.41 -17.15
CA ASN A 260 -17.73 6.09 -16.52
C ASN A 260 -16.38 5.92 -15.80
N THR A 261 -15.62 7.00 -15.61
CA THR A 261 -14.27 6.95 -15.05
C THR A 261 -13.99 8.18 -14.21
N ALA A 262 -13.34 8.01 -13.08
CA ALA A 262 -12.74 9.07 -12.30
C ALA A 262 -11.27 8.76 -12.05
N MET A 263 -10.41 9.77 -12.06
CA MET A 263 -8.97 9.58 -11.88
C MET A 263 -8.31 10.83 -11.30
N LEU A 264 -7.13 10.63 -10.74
CA LEU A 264 -6.25 11.69 -10.27
C LEU A 264 -5.14 11.89 -11.29
N THR A 265 -5.05 13.08 -11.86
CA THR A 265 -4.02 13.43 -12.84
C THR A 265 -3.05 14.46 -12.25
N ARG A 266 -1.88 14.61 -12.87
CA ARG A 266 -0.94 15.69 -12.56
C ARG A 266 -0.54 16.37 -13.85
N MET A 267 -0.39 17.69 -13.81
CA MET A 267 0.12 18.47 -14.95
C MET A 267 1.62 18.25 -15.17
N GLU A 268 2.37 18.11 -14.07
CA GLU A 268 3.81 17.91 -14.11
C GLU A 268 4.16 16.47 -13.71
N ARG A 269 5.13 15.89 -14.43
CA ARG A 269 5.70 14.60 -14.06
C ARG A 269 6.43 14.74 -12.74
N GLY A 270 5.93 14.07 -11.71
CA GLY A 270 6.65 13.92 -10.45
C GLY A 270 7.86 13.00 -10.64
N LEU A 271 8.98 13.31 -9.99
CA LEU A 271 10.16 12.41 -9.94
C LEU A 271 9.95 11.19 -9.03
N ARG A 272 8.87 11.19 -8.23
CA ARG A 272 8.67 10.27 -7.09
C ARG A 272 7.65 9.18 -7.36
N GLN A 273 6.84 9.33 -8.40
CA GLN A 273 5.66 8.51 -8.68
C GLN A 273 5.83 7.76 -9.98
N ASP A 274 5.34 6.53 -10.00
CA ASP A 274 5.14 5.79 -11.23
C ASP A 274 3.90 6.37 -11.94
N MET A 275 4.14 7.36 -12.80
CA MET A 275 3.11 8.06 -13.55
C MET A 275 2.84 7.35 -14.88
N TYR A 276 1.57 7.14 -15.21
CA TYR A 276 1.15 6.76 -16.55
C TYR A 276 0.63 7.99 -17.32
N PRO A 277 1.00 8.18 -18.61
CA PRO A 277 1.97 7.40 -19.38
C PRO A 277 3.43 7.72 -19.00
N ASP A 278 4.25 6.68 -18.90
CA ASP A 278 5.69 6.78 -18.60
C ASP A 278 6.56 6.86 -19.88
N GLN A 279 7.87 6.71 -19.76
CA GLN A 279 8.81 6.68 -20.89
C GLN A 279 9.04 5.28 -21.47
N ARG A 280 8.39 4.24 -20.94
CA ARG A 280 8.57 2.88 -21.43
C ARG A 280 7.75 2.70 -22.70
N ALA A 281 8.28 1.92 -23.64
CA ALA A 281 7.63 1.65 -24.92
C ALA A 281 6.19 1.10 -24.79
N ILE A 282 5.90 0.40 -23.69
CA ILE A 282 4.54 -0.09 -23.42
C ILE A 282 3.52 1.04 -23.30
N SER A 283 3.89 2.18 -22.71
CA SER A 283 3.05 3.37 -22.62
C SER A 283 2.79 4.00 -23.98
N ASP A 284 3.81 4.02 -24.86
CA ASP A 284 3.63 4.54 -26.22
C ASP A 284 2.69 3.64 -27.03
N ILE A 285 2.87 2.32 -26.93
CA ILE A 285 2.01 1.33 -27.60
C ILE A 285 0.58 1.43 -27.09
N SER A 286 0.37 1.55 -25.78
CA SER A 286 -0.98 1.65 -25.20
C SER A 286 -1.68 2.95 -25.61
N LEU A 287 -0.97 4.06 -25.72
CA LEU A 287 -1.53 5.33 -26.22
C LEU A 287 -1.90 5.24 -27.70
N GLN A 288 -1.05 4.68 -28.56
CA GLN A 288 -1.35 4.47 -29.98
C GLN A 288 -2.56 3.54 -30.16
N PHE A 289 -2.62 2.47 -29.37
CA PHE A 289 -3.77 1.58 -29.36
C PHE A 289 -5.05 2.32 -28.93
N ALA A 290 -4.99 3.14 -27.87
CA ALA A 290 -6.12 3.93 -27.41
C ALA A 290 -6.60 4.95 -28.46
N GLU A 291 -5.68 5.59 -29.19
CA GLU A 291 -6.00 6.49 -30.30
C GLU A 291 -6.77 5.76 -31.41
N GLN A 292 -6.25 4.60 -31.85
CA GLN A 292 -6.90 3.79 -32.88
C GLN A 292 -8.28 3.29 -32.42
N LEU A 293 -8.38 2.81 -31.18
CA LEU A 293 -9.65 2.37 -30.59
C LEU A 293 -10.67 3.51 -30.56
N ARG A 294 -10.24 4.71 -30.18
CA ARG A 294 -11.11 5.91 -30.19
C ARG A 294 -11.59 6.24 -31.60
N ALA A 295 -10.73 6.15 -32.61
CA ALA A 295 -11.12 6.38 -34.01
C ALA A 295 -12.14 5.32 -34.49
N ASP A 296 -11.96 4.07 -34.10
CA ASP A 296 -12.89 2.98 -34.44
C ASP A 296 -14.25 3.14 -33.76
N VAL A 297 -14.28 3.58 -32.49
CA VAL A 297 -15.53 3.91 -31.79
C VAL A 297 -16.24 5.10 -32.46
N LEU A 298 -15.53 6.18 -32.78
CA LEU A 298 -16.12 7.35 -33.44
C LEU A 298 -16.63 7.05 -34.86
N SER A 299 -15.99 6.12 -35.57
CA SER A 299 -16.44 5.66 -36.89
C SER A 299 -17.54 4.59 -36.84
N GLY A 300 -17.95 4.15 -35.65
CA GLY A 300 -18.99 3.13 -35.45
C GLY A 300 -18.53 1.70 -35.75
N ARG A 301 -17.22 1.47 -35.96
CA ARG A 301 -16.64 0.13 -36.14
C ARG A 301 -16.63 -0.68 -34.84
N VAL A 302 -16.57 0.00 -33.70
CA VAL A 302 -16.64 -0.59 -32.37
C VAL A 302 -17.76 0.09 -31.58
N THR A 303 -18.65 -0.69 -30.99
CA THR A 303 -19.70 -0.18 -30.09
C THR A 303 -19.24 -0.29 -28.64
N THR A 304 -19.26 0.82 -27.90
CA THR A 304 -19.09 0.77 -26.44
C THR A 304 -20.38 0.21 -25.82
N GLY A 305 -20.38 -1.06 -25.42
CA GLY A 305 -21.48 -1.63 -24.65
C GLY A 305 -21.71 -0.82 -23.37
N GLY A 306 -22.96 -0.47 -23.07
CA GLY A 306 -23.32 -0.07 -21.71
C GLY A 306 -23.04 -1.23 -20.77
N ALA A 307 -22.55 -0.93 -19.56
CA ALA A 307 -22.18 -1.90 -18.54
C ALA A 307 -23.24 -3.00 -18.39
N GLY A 308 -23.00 -4.14 -19.04
CA GLY A 308 -23.74 -5.38 -18.85
C GLY A 308 -23.08 -6.18 -17.72
N PRO A 309 -23.82 -7.09 -17.05
CA PRO A 309 -23.37 -7.77 -15.85
C PRO A 309 -22.19 -8.73 -16.05
N ASP A 310 -21.81 -9.02 -17.30
CA ASP A 310 -20.70 -9.90 -17.66
C ASP A 310 -19.44 -9.10 -18.02
N HIS A 311 -18.86 -8.39 -17.05
CA HIS A 311 -17.45 -8.06 -17.14
C HIS A 311 -16.65 -9.26 -16.61
N PRO A 312 -15.82 -9.93 -17.43
CA PRO A 312 -14.86 -10.88 -16.90
C PRO A 312 -13.97 -10.10 -15.93
N GLN A 313 -13.94 -10.54 -14.68
CA GLN A 313 -12.89 -10.16 -13.75
C GLN A 313 -11.57 -10.49 -14.45
N TYR A 314 -10.84 -9.46 -14.85
CA TYR A 314 -9.50 -9.67 -15.38
C TYR A 314 -8.66 -10.23 -14.23
N VAL A 315 -8.13 -11.44 -14.46
CA VAL A 315 -7.31 -12.25 -13.55
C VAL A 315 -6.06 -11.51 -13.10
#